data_AF-A0A4S4FZ78-F1
#
_entry.id   AF-A0A4S4FZ78-F1
#
_cell.length_a   1.000
_cell.length_b   1.000
_cell.length_c   1.000
_cell.angle_alpha   90.00
_cell.angle_beta   90.00
_cell.angle_gamma   90.00
#
_symmetry.space_group_name_H-M   'P 1'
#
loop_
_entity.id
_entity.type
_entity.pdbx_description
1 polymer ?
#
loop_
_entity_poly.entity_id
_entity_poly.type
_entity_poly.pdbx_seq_one_letter_code
_entity_poly.pdbx_strand_id
1 'polypeptide(L)' 'MTDCGCDKAKAELEEYLHNELCASDVQDIREHLANCADCTSEHHVGRVLTEAVQRACRETAPETLRAQVLFSIREIQATH' A
#
# COMPACT_ATOMS: atom_id res chain seq x y z
N MET A 1 7.86 -29.83 -7.93
CA MET A 1 6.91 -28.70 -7.86
C MET A 1 7.69 -27.58 -7.20
N THR A 2 8.09 -26.59 -7.99
CA THR A 2 8.87 -25.45 -7.50
C THR A 2 8.01 -24.72 -6.49
N ASP A 3 8.49 -24.65 -5.25
CA ASP A 3 7.89 -23.79 -4.24
C ASP A 3 7.93 -22.36 -4.79
N CYS A 4 6.76 -21.82 -5.12
CA CYS A 4 6.61 -20.49 -5.70
C CYS A 4 6.89 -19.39 -4.65
N GLY A 5 7.10 -19.74 -3.38
CA GLY A 5 7.28 -18.77 -2.29
C GLY A 5 5.98 -18.09 -1.86
N CYS A 6 4.82 -18.64 -2.26
CA CYS A 6 3.51 -18.07 -1.95
C CYS A 6 3.22 -18.00 -0.45
N ASP A 7 3.71 -18.96 0.35
CA ASP A 7 3.46 -18.98 1.79
C ASP A 7 4.11 -17.78 2.49
N LYS A 8 5.36 -17.45 2.10
CA LYS A 8 6.05 -16.24 2.57
C LYS A 8 5.31 -14.98 2.08
N ALA A 9 5.02 -14.92 0.78
CA ALA A 9 4.36 -13.75 0.20
C ALA A 9 2.98 -13.48 0.83
N LYS A 10 2.20 -14.52 1.13
CA LYS A 10 0.90 -14.41 1.83
C LYS A 10 1.06 -13.98 3.28
N ALA A 11 2.10 -14.46 3.98
CA ALA A 11 2.38 -14.04 5.35
C ALA A 11 2.73 -12.54 5.43
N GLU A 12 3.48 -12.03 4.46
CA GLU A 12 3.94 -10.63 4.40
C GLU A 12 2.93 -9.69 3.71
N LEU A 13 1.86 -10.22 3.12
CA LEU A 13 0.96 -9.46 2.27
C LEU A 13 0.20 -8.35 3.00
N GLU A 14 -0.23 -8.61 4.24
CA GLU A 14 -0.92 -7.62 5.07
C GLU A 14 0.00 -6.46 5.45
N GLU A 15 1.23 -6.77 5.86
CA GLU A 15 2.26 -5.77 6.17
C GLU A 15 2.60 -4.94 4.92
N TYR A 16 2.62 -5.56 3.74
CA TYR A 16 2.77 -4.86 2.48
C TYR A 16 1.61 -3.92 2.17
N LEU A 17 0.36 -4.36 2.34
CA LEU A 17 -0.84 -3.54 2.12
C LEU A 17 -0.86 -2.29 2.99
N HIS A 18 -0.32 -2.39 4.21
CA HIS A 18 -0.27 -1.30 5.17
C HIS A 18 1.03 -0.46 5.11
N ASN A 19 1.96 -0.78 4.21
CA ASN A 19 3.29 -0.16 4.09
C ASN A 19 4.14 -0.29 5.36
N GLU A 20 4.03 -1.44 6.03
CA GLU A 20 4.73 -1.77 7.27
C GLU A 20 5.96 -2.66 7.05
N LEU A 21 6.21 -3.07 5.80
CA LEU A 21 7.42 -3.81 5.42
C LEU A 21 8.65 -2.92 5.27
N CYS A 22 9.82 -3.49 5.55
CA CYS A 22 11.08 -2.83 5.26
C CYS A 22 11.38 -2.84 3.75
N ALA A 23 12.29 -1.95 3.31
CA ALA A 23 12.53 -1.72 1.88
C ALA A 23 13.00 -2.97 1.11
N SER A 24 13.75 -3.89 1.74
CA SER A 24 14.16 -5.13 1.09
C SER A 24 12.98 -6.07 0.86
N ASP A 25 12.11 -6.22 1.85
CA ASP A 25 10.98 -7.17 1.79
C ASP A 25 9.90 -6.68 0.83
N VAL A 26 9.75 -5.35 0.70
CA VAL A 26 8.88 -4.71 -0.31
C VAL A 26 9.29 -5.11 -1.74
N GLN A 27 10.58 -5.26 -2.02
CA GLN A 27 11.05 -5.65 -3.35
C GLN A 27 10.74 -7.12 -3.62
N ASP A 28 11.01 -8.00 -2.66
CA ASP A 28 10.74 -9.44 -2.75
C ASP A 28 9.26 -9.71 -3.05
N ILE A 29 8.35 -9.10 -2.28
CA ILE A 29 6.92 -9.32 -2.47
C ILE A 29 6.40 -8.70 -3.78
N ARG A 30 6.96 -7.56 -4.23
CA ARG A 30 6.62 -6.97 -5.53
C ARG A 30 7.00 -7.88 -6.68
N GLU A 31 8.20 -8.45 -6.65
CA GLU A 31 8.64 -9.41 -7.65
C GLU A 31 7.76 -10.66 -7.65
N HIS A 32 7.35 -11.15 -6.49
CA HIS A 32 6.42 -12.28 -6.40
C HIS A 32 5.04 -11.93 -6.97
N LEU A 33 4.45 -10.79 -6.58
CA LEU A 33 3.14 -10.33 -7.08
C LEU A 33 3.12 -10.11 -8.59
N ALA A 34 4.26 -9.80 -9.22
CA ALA A 34 4.38 -9.65 -10.67
C ALA A 34 4.33 -11.00 -11.41
N ASN A 35 4.68 -12.10 -10.74
CA ASN A 35 4.85 -13.42 -11.35
C ASN A 35 3.83 -14.46 -10.86
N CYS A 36 3.03 -14.15 -9.85
CA CYS A 36 2.10 -15.09 -9.20
C CYS A 36 0.67 -14.56 -9.19
N ALA A 37 -0.17 -15.09 -10.09
CA ALA A 37 -1.58 -14.66 -10.23
C ALA A 37 -2.43 -14.91 -8.97
N ASP A 38 -2.10 -15.94 -8.19
CA ASP A 38 -2.79 -16.25 -6.93
C ASP A 38 -2.56 -15.13 -5.90
N CYS A 39 -1.30 -14.78 -5.66
CA CYS A 39 -0.96 -13.71 -4.73
C CYS A 39 -1.40 -12.32 -5.24
N THR A 40 -1.39 -12.07 -6.56
CA THR A 40 -1.99 -10.85 -7.12
C THR A 40 -3.49 -10.76 -6.80
N SER A 41 -4.19 -11.89 -6.85
CA SER A 41 -5.64 -11.94 -6.57
C SER A 41 -5.92 -11.69 -5.09
N GLU A 42 -5.17 -12.33 -4.19
CA GLU A 42 -5.26 -12.07 -2.74
C GLU A 42 -4.95 -10.60 -2.41
N HIS A 43 -3.88 -10.04 -2.99
CA HIS A 43 -3.53 -8.63 -2.84
C HIS A 43 -4.68 -7.71 -3.29
N HIS A 44 -5.34 -8.04 -4.40
CA HIS A 44 -6.48 -7.29 -4.89
C HIS A 44 -7.65 -7.32 -3.91
N VAL A 45 -7.97 -8.48 -3.33
CA VAL A 45 -9.02 -8.61 -2.30
C VAL A 45 -8.72 -7.74 -1.09
N GLY A 46 -7.49 -7.82 -0.55
CA GLY A 46 -7.07 -7.00 0.58
C GLY A 46 -7.21 -5.50 0.31
N ARG A 47 -6.74 -5.04 -0.87
CA ARG A 47 -6.91 -3.66 -1.30
C ARG A 47 -8.36 -3.21 -1.37
N VAL A 48 -9.23 -4.00 -2.00
CA VAL A 48 -10.66 -3.67 -2.14
C VAL A 48 -11.32 -3.58 -0.77
N LEU A 49 -10.96 -4.46 0.17
CA LEU A 49 -11.44 -4.43 1.54
C LEU A 49 -10.99 -3.15 2.26
N THR A 50 -9.71 -2.80 2.19
CA THR A 50 -9.17 -1.57 2.78
C THR A 50 -9.88 -0.33 2.22
N GLU A 51 -10.05 -0.25 0.90
CA GLU A 51 -10.74 0.86 0.23
C GLU A 51 -12.23 0.93 0.66
N ALA A 52 -12.89 -0.21 0.83
CA ALA A 52 -14.28 -0.27 1.31
C ALA A 52 -14.41 0.25 2.75
N VAL A 53 -13.50 -0.15 3.64
CA VAL A 53 -13.45 0.32 5.04
C VAL A 53 -13.18 1.83 5.09
N GLN A 54 -12.20 2.32 4.35
CA GLN A 54 -11.89 3.75 4.25
C GLN A 54 -13.07 4.57 3.72
N ARG A 55 -13.83 4.02 2.77
CA ARG A 55 -15.04 4.69 2.24
C ARG A 55 -16.12 4.83 3.30
N ALA A 56 -16.25 3.85 4.19
CA ALA A 56 -17.22 3.88 5.29
C ALA A 56 -16.77 4.81 6.43
N CYS A 57 -15.46 4.86 6.72
CA CYS A 57 -14.88 5.71 7.76
C CYS A 57 -14.42 7.07 7.20
N ARG A 58 -15.38 7.97 6.92
CA ARG A 58 -15.07 9.33 6.44
C ARG A 58 -14.92 10.33 7.58
N GLU A 59 -13.72 10.38 8.17
CA GLU A 59 -13.34 11.52 9.00
C GLU A 59 -12.83 12.65 8.11
N THR A 60 -13.40 13.85 8.29
CA THR A 60 -12.96 15.02 7.52
C THR A 60 -11.78 15.67 8.23
N ALA A 61 -10.63 15.72 7.58
CA ALA A 61 -9.46 16.42 8.11
C ALA A 61 -9.77 17.91 8.34
N PRO A 62 -9.26 18.53 9.43
CA PRO A 62 -9.44 19.96 9.67
C PRO A 62 -8.95 20.82 8.51
N GLU A 63 -9.71 21.86 8.15
CA GLU A 63 -9.38 22.75 7.02
C GLU A 63 -8.00 23.42 7.17
N THR A 64 -7.62 23.73 8.40
CA THR A 64 -6.32 24.33 8.72
C THR A 64 -5.16 23.41 8.35
N LEU A 65 -5.27 22.11 8.69
CA LEU A 65 -4.26 21.12 8.35
C LEU A 65 -4.16 20.93 6.84
N ARG A 66 -5.31 20.86 6.16
CA ARG A 66 -5.36 20.77 4.69
C ARG A 66 -4.67 21.96 4.04
N ALA A 67 -4.91 23.18 4.53
CA ALA A 67 -4.28 24.39 4.00
C ALA A 67 -2.75 24.36 4.19
N GLN A 68 -2.28 23.92 5.36
CA GLN A 68 -0.85 23.78 5.66
C GLN A 68 -0.16 22.79 4.71
N VAL A 69 -0.74 21.58 4.53
CA VAL A 69 -0.17 20.57 3.62
C VAL A 69 -0.10 21.08 2.19
N LEU A 70 -1.18 21.71 1.69
CA LEU A 70 -1.21 22.27 0.34
C LEU A 70 -0.20 23.40 0.15
N PHE A 71 0.05 24.21 1.18
CA PHE A 71 1.08 25.23 1.15
C PHE A 71 2.47 24.62 1.05
N SER A 72 2.82 23.66 1.91
CA SER A 72 4.13 22.99 1.89
C SER A 72 4.42 22.29 0.55
N ILE A 73 3.42 21.62 -0.05
CA ILE A 73 3.57 21.00 -1.37
C ILE A 73 3.95 22.04 -2.43
N ARG A 74 3.30 23.21 -2.41
CA ARG A 74 3.57 24.30 -3.38
C ARG A 74 4.96 24.90 -3.21
N GLU A 75 5.43 25.08 -1.97
CA GLU A 75 6.79 25.56 -1.71
C GLU A 75 7.83 24.60 -2.28
N ILE A 76 7.70 23.30 -2.02
CA ILE A 76 8.62 22.28 -2.55
C ILE A 76 8.63 22.31 -4.07
N GLN A 77 7.46 22.42 -4.71
CA GLN A 77 7.34 22.49 -6.16
C GLN A 77 7.92 23.77 -6.77
N ALA A 78 7.88 24.91 -6.08
CA ALA A 78 8.43 26.16 -6.57
C ALA A 78 9.98 26.22 -6.47
N THR A 79 10.58 25.33 -5.68
CA THR A 79 12.02 25.28 -5.41
C THR A 79 12.76 24.28 -6.33
N HIS A 80 12.02 23.55 -7.17
CA HIS A 80 12.52 22.60 -8.17
C HIS A 80 12.22 23.09 -9.59
#